data_AF-A0A0L1ILW0-F1
#
_entry.id   AF-A0A0L1ILW0-F1
#
_cell.length_a   1.000
_cell.length_b   1.000
_cell.length_c   1.000
_cell.angle_alpha   90.00
_cell.angle_beta   90.00
_cell.angle_gamma   90.00
#
_symmetry.space_group_name_H-M   'P 1'
#
loop_
_entity.id
_entity.type
_entity.pdbx_description
1 polymer ?
#
loop_
_entity_poly.entity_id
_entity_poly.type
_entity_poly.pdbx_seq_one_letter_code
_entity_poly.pdbx_strand_id
1 'polypeptide(L)'
;MLFFSPDPSANLSLIPHLESSALTLLSCIYFPDPSYAPTILPPTTEAKQDFWTSWIFQESARRTVLFAFYLIQLHRLVQGERNLVCDGSLGLVHSWYLSAYLWEAQDAGEFGEAWMEKDHFVVGQLNFGRVLTEARAGDVDVFGRMLLGAIL
;
A
#
# COMPACT_ATOMS: atom_id res chain seq x y z
N MET A 1 33.38 13.74 20.29
CA MET A 1 32.22 14.46 19.71
C MET A 1 32.62 14.93 18.32
N LEU A 2 32.22 14.20 17.29
CA LEU A 2 32.42 14.64 15.91
C LEU A 2 31.17 15.41 15.50
N PHE A 3 31.32 16.73 15.39
CA PHE A 3 30.34 17.60 14.76
C PHE A 3 30.35 17.29 13.27
N PHE A 4 29.31 16.66 12.75
CA PHE A 4 29.03 16.69 11.32
C PHE A 4 28.68 18.14 10.96
N SER A 5 29.58 18.82 10.26
CA SER A 5 29.24 20.07 9.56
C SER A 5 28.54 19.68 8.27
N PRO A 6 27.24 19.98 8.08
CA PRO A 6 26.60 19.73 6.80
C PRO A 6 27.19 20.66 5.74
N ASP A 7 27.50 20.10 4.58
CA ASP A 7 27.93 20.85 3.40
C ASP A 7 26.81 21.83 2.98
N PRO A 8 27.05 23.15 2.94
CA PRO A 8 26.01 24.14 2.65
C PRO A 8 25.47 24.06 1.21
N SER A 9 26.09 23.25 0.34
CA SER A 9 25.69 23.07 -1.05
C SER A 9 24.92 21.77 -1.34
N ALA A 10 24.74 20.88 -0.35
CA ALA A 10 24.12 19.56 -0.53
C ALA A 10 22.63 19.53 -0.09
N ASN A 11 21.83 20.53 -0.47
CA ASN A 11 20.37 20.48 -0.29
C ASN A 11 19.66 20.02 -1.57
N LEU A 12 20.03 18.84 -2.08
CA LEU A 12 19.22 18.21 -3.13
C LEU A 12 18.00 17.58 -2.44
N SER A 13 16.91 18.32 -2.36
CA SER A 13 15.64 17.75 -1.88
C SER A 13 15.18 16.67 -2.86
N LEU A 14 15.17 15.42 -2.41
CA LEU A 14 14.68 14.27 -3.19
C LEU A 14 13.16 14.17 -3.18
N ILE A 15 12.49 14.95 -2.33
CA ILE A 15 11.03 14.89 -2.14
C ILE A 15 10.26 15.17 -3.43
N PRO A 16 10.56 16.20 -4.23
CA PRO A 16 9.85 16.42 -5.50
C PRO A 16 10.05 15.29 -6.51
N HIS A 17 11.21 14.62 -6.48
CA HIS A 17 11.50 13.49 -7.36
C HIS A 17 10.73 12.24 -6.95
N LEU A 18 10.63 12.00 -5.64
CA LEU A 18 9.80 10.93 -5.07
C LEU A 18 8.32 11.16 -5.40
N GLU A 19 7.82 12.39 -5.23
CA GLU A 19 6.44 12.77 -5.54
C GLU A 19 6.11 12.55 -7.03
N SER A 20 6.96 13.04 -7.92
CA SER A 20 6.81 12.84 -9.37
C SER A 20 6.83 11.35 -9.77
N SER A 21 7.73 10.57 -9.16
CA SER A 21 7.84 9.13 -9.41
C SER A 21 6.61 8.38 -8.89
N ALA A 22 6.10 8.73 -7.71
CA ALA A 22 4.91 8.14 -7.13
C ALA A 22 3.65 8.47 -7.96
N LEU A 23 3.52 9.70 -8.46
CA LEU A 23 2.44 10.09 -9.37
C LEU A 23 2.51 9.37 -10.71
N THR A 24 3.72 9.14 -11.24
CA THR A 24 3.90 8.34 -12.47
C THR A 24 3.47 6.90 -12.23
N LEU A 25 3.90 6.28 -11.12
CA LEU A 25 3.51 4.93 -10.76
C LEU A 25 1.99 4.81 -10.53
N LEU A 26 1.37 5.82 -9.91
CA LEU A 26 -0.07 5.92 -9.69
C LEU A 26 -0.88 5.78 -10.99
N SER A 27 -0.39 6.31 -12.11
CA SER A 27 -1.08 6.20 -13.41
C SER A 27 -1.15 4.76 -13.96
N CYS A 28 -0.33 3.86 -13.43
CA CYS A 28 -0.26 2.46 -13.86
C CYS A 28 -1.06 1.50 -12.96
N ILE A 29 -1.72 2.04 -11.94
CA ILE A 29 -2.37 1.28 -10.87
C ILE A 29 -3.89 1.32 -11.02
N TYR A 30 -4.55 0.20 -10.78
CA TYR A 30 -5.98 0.18 -10.48
C TYR A 30 -6.22 0.05 -8.97
N PHE A 31 -7.35 0.59 -8.50
CA PHE A 31 -7.78 0.51 -7.10
C PHE A 31 -8.96 -0.46 -6.96
N PRO A 32 -8.83 -1.52 -6.14
CA PRO A 32 -9.96 -2.42 -5.87
C PRO A 32 -11.08 -1.71 -5.11
N ASP A 33 -12.33 -2.06 -5.38
CA ASP A 33 -13.47 -1.51 -4.65
C ASP A 33 -13.60 -2.20 -3.27
N PRO A 34 -13.52 -1.47 -2.14
CA PRO A 34 -13.65 -2.07 -0.81
C PRO A 34 -15.01 -2.73 -0.56
N SER A 35 -16.04 -2.37 -1.34
CA SER A 35 -17.39 -2.95 -1.24
C SER A 35 -17.55 -4.27 -2.01
N TYR A 36 -16.56 -4.65 -2.83
CA TYR A 36 -16.61 -5.83 -3.68
C TYR A 36 -15.35 -6.68 -3.52
N ALA A 37 -15.53 -7.92 -3.04
CA ALA A 37 -14.49 -8.95 -3.11
C ALA A 37 -14.64 -9.72 -4.42
N PRO A 38 -13.69 -9.62 -5.38
CA PRO A 38 -13.79 -10.39 -6.60
C PRO A 38 -13.56 -11.87 -6.26
N THR A 39 -14.56 -12.71 -6.51
CA THR A 39 -14.49 -14.15 -6.22
C THR A 39 -14.23 -15.02 -7.45
N ILE A 40 -14.01 -14.41 -8.61
CA ILE A 40 -13.83 -15.16 -9.86
C ILE A 40 -12.34 -15.18 -10.21
N LEU A 41 -11.77 -16.39 -10.23
CA LEU A 41 -10.47 -16.65 -10.81
C LEU A 41 -10.58 -17.06 -12.28
N PRO A 42 -9.54 -16.80 -13.08
CA PRO A 42 -9.45 -17.36 -14.43
C PRO A 42 -9.49 -18.91 -14.41
N PRO A 43 -10.08 -19.54 -15.44
CA PRO A 43 -10.33 -20.98 -15.43
C PRO A 43 -9.07 -21.82 -15.74
N THR A 44 -8.13 -21.30 -16.53
CA THR A 44 -6.93 -22.04 -16.95
C THR A 44 -5.74 -21.76 -16.04
N THR A 45 -4.80 -22.70 -15.97
CA THR A 45 -3.59 -22.57 -15.17
C THR A 45 -2.73 -21.40 -15.63
N GLU A 46 -2.56 -21.22 -16.95
CA GLU A 46 -1.78 -20.10 -17.49
C GLU A 46 -2.41 -18.76 -17.12
N ALA A 47 -3.73 -18.63 -17.24
CA ALA A 47 -4.42 -17.38 -16.93
C ALA A 47 -4.40 -17.07 -15.42
N LYS A 48 -4.41 -18.09 -14.55
CA LYS A 48 -4.20 -17.89 -13.10
C LYS A 48 -2.80 -17.39 -12.79
N GLN A 49 -1.79 -17.93 -13.47
CA GLN A 49 -0.40 -17.49 -13.32
C GLN A 49 -0.25 -16.01 -13.74
N ASP A 50 -0.83 -15.64 -14.88
CA ASP A 50 -0.83 -14.26 -15.36
C ASP A 50 -1.59 -13.32 -14.41
N PHE A 51 -2.73 -13.76 -13.89
CA PHE A 51 -3.52 -13.01 -12.92
C PHE A 51 -2.76 -12.77 -11.62
N TRP A 52 -2.14 -13.82 -11.05
CA TRP A 52 -1.34 -13.69 -9.84
C TRP A 52 -0.13 -12.76 -10.05
N THR A 53 0.59 -12.91 -11.15
CA THR A 53 1.75 -12.07 -11.49
C THR A 53 1.34 -10.60 -11.64
N SER A 54 0.22 -10.35 -12.33
CA SER A 54 -0.36 -9.01 -12.47
C SER A 54 -0.82 -8.46 -11.11
N TRP A 55 -1.45 -9.28 -10.28
CA TRP A 55 -1.88 -8.89 -8.95
C TRP A 55 -0.70 -8.49 -8.07
N ILE A 56 0.39 -9.26 -8.04
CA ILE A 56 1.61 -8.94 -7.28
C ILE A 56 2.21 -7.62 -7.73
N PHE A 57 2.33 -7.40 -9.05
CA PHE A 57 2.83 -6.15 -9.59
C PHE A 57 1.97 -4.96 -9.14
N GLN A 58 0.65 -5.09 -9.30
CA GLN A 58 -0.31 -4.05 -8.97
C GLN A 58 -0.34 -3.75 -7.46
N GLU A 59 -0.28 -4.78 -6.63
CA GLU A 59 -0.28 -4.63 -5.17
C GLU A 59 1.04 -4.02 -4.67
N SER A 60 2.17 -4.45 -5.22
CA SER A 60 3.48 -3.84 -4.94
C SER A 60 3.48 -2.36 -5.31
N ALA A 61 2.90 -2.01 -6.46
CA ALA A 61 2.80 -0.63 -6.90
C ALA A 61 1.90 0.20 -5.96
N ARG A 62 0.72 -0.30 -5.57
CA ARG A 62 -0.17 0.35 -4.59
C ARG A 62 0.53 0.63 -3.27
N ARG A 63 1.20 -0.36 -2.71
CA ARG A 63 1.94 -0.23 -1.43
C ARG A 63 3.09 0.76 -1.53
N THR A 64 3.79 0.76 -2.66
CA THR A 64 4.88 1.71 -2.93
C THR A 64 4.38 3.15 -2.99
N VAL A 65 3.29 3.40 -3.73
CA VAL A 65 2.67 4.74 -3.81
C VAL A 65 2.21 5.18 -2.43
N LEU A 66 1.49 4.32 -1.70
CA LEU A 66 0.99 4.63 -0.36
C LEU A 66 2.15 5.02 0.59
N PHE A 67 3.23 4.23 0.59
CA PHE A 67 4.38 4.49 1.44
C PHE A 67 5.16 5.74 1.02
N ALA A 68 5.29 6.01 -0.29
CA ALA A 68 5.93 7.22 -0.79
C ALA A 68 5.18 8.48 -0.33
N PHE A 69 3.85 8.51 -0.49
CA PHE A 69 3.04 9.64 -0.02
C PHE A 69 3.09 9.80 1.49
N TYR A 70 3.06 8.71 2.25
CA TYR A 70 3.25 8.73 3.70
C TYR A 70 4.60 9.37 4.08
N LEU A 71 5.71 8.97 3.45
CA LEU A 71 7.03 9.55 3.70
C LEU A 71 7.10 11.04 3.33
N ILE A 72 6.46 11.45 2.22
CA ILE A 72 6.39 12.86 1.82
C ILE A 72 5.66 13.68 2.88
N GLN A 73 4.51 13.21 3.38
CA GLN A 73 3.76 13.90 4.43
C GLN A 73 4.55 13.97 5.73
N LEU A 74 5.21 12.86 6.12
CA LEU A 74 6.05 12.82 7.31
C LEU A 74 7.24 13.78 7.20
N HIS A 75 7.89 13.85 6.03
CA HIS A 75 8.98 14.79 5.79
C HIS A 75 8.50 16.25 5.94
N ARG A 76 7.37 16.60 5.33
CA ARG A 76 6.77 17.95 5.45
C ARG A 76 6.48 18.31 6.91
N LEU A 77 5.94 17.36 7.68
CA LEU A 77 5.68 17.52 9.11
C LEU A 77 6.97 17.81 9.89
N VAL A 78 8.03 17.03 9.65
CA VAL A 78 9.33 17.19 10.34
C VAL A 78 10.02 18.51 9.98
N GLN A 79 9.85 19.00 8.75
CA GLN A 79 10.34 20.32 8.33
C GLN A 79 9.56 21.50 8.95
N GLY A 80 8.45 21.21 9.65
CA GLY A 80 7.63 22.23 10.28
C GLY A 80 6.81 23.04 9.28
N GLU A 81 6.45 22.45 8.13
CA GLU A 81 5.51 23.08 7.20
C GLU A 81 4.19 23.40 7.93
N ARG A 82 3.82 24.68 7.93
CA ARG A 82 2.58 25.18 8.52
C ARG A 82 1.54 25.22 7.40
N ASN A 83 0.34 24.69 7.64
CA ASN A 83 -0.79 24.51 6.70
C ASN A 83 -0.90 23.15 5.98
N LEU A 84 -0.38 22.08 6.57
CA LEU A 84 -0.73 20.73 6.12
C LEU A 84 -2.22 20.47 6.37
N VAL A 85 -2.98 20.25 5.30
CA VAL A 85 -4.38 19.82 5.37
C VAL A 85 -4.39 18.31 5.20
N CYS A 86 -4.70 17.57 6.27
CA CYS A 86 -4.95 16.14 6.20
C CYS A 86 -6.43 15.92 5.86
N ASP A 87 -6.70 15.47 4.65
CA ASP A 87 -8.02 15.01 4.21
C ASP A 87 -8.34 13.57 4.66
N GLY A 88 -7.45 12.97 5.46
CA GLY A 88 -7.54 11.56 5.88
C GLY A 88 -7.23 10.55 4.78
N SER A 89 -6.95 11.01 3.55
CA SER A 89 -6.72 10.17 2.38
C SER A 89 -5.28 10.25 1.86
N LEU A 90 -4.37 10.87 2.61
CA LEU A 90 -3.00 11.21 2.16
C LEU A 90 -3.00 12.05 0.87
N GLY A 91 -4.09 12.77 0.59
CA GLY A 91 -4.29 13.50 -0.67
C GLY A 91 -4.66 12.64 -1.88
N LEU A 92 -4.98 11.34 -1.70
CA LEU A 92 -5.27 10.42 -2.81
C LEU A 92 -6.45 9.48 -2.51
N VAL A 93 -7.28 9.23 -3.52
CA VAL A 93 -8.18 8.08 -3.51
C VAL A 93 -7.33 6.82 -3.67
N HIS A 94 -7.34 5.94 -2.67
CA HIS A 94 -6.53 4.73 -2.68
C HIS A 94 -7.25 3.58 -1.97
N SER A 95 -6.93 2.36 -2.40
CA SER A 95 -7.31 1.12 -1.74
C SER A 95 -6.26 0.05 -1.99
N TRP A 96 -6.14 -0.94 -1.10
CA TRP A 96 -5.18 -2.04 -1.21
C TRP A 96 -5.64 -3.26 -0.40
N TYR A 97 -4.96 -4.40 -0.60
CA TYR A 97 -5.29 -5.66 0.08
C TYR A 97 -4.43 -5.82 1.33
N LEU A 98 -5.05 -6.12 2.47
CA LEU A 98 -4.33 -6.44 3.71
C LEU A 98 -4.10 -7.92 3.97
N SER A 99 -4.74 -8.79 3.19
CA SER A 99 -4.69 -10.23 3.42
C SER A 99 -3.26 -10.78 3.38
N ALA A 100 -2.80 -11.29 4.52
CA ALA A 100 -1.54 -12.02 4.64
C ALA A 100 -1.52 -13.23 3.71
N TYR A 101 -2.62 -13.95 3.59
CA TYR A 101 -2.73 -15.13 2.74
C TYR A 101 -2.52 -14.81 1.26
N LEU A 102 -3.01 -13.66 0.78
CA LEU A 102 -2.80 -13.25 -0.61
C LEU A 102 -1.36 -12.77 -0.85
N TRP A 103 -0.81 -12.00 0.08
CA TRP A 103 0.53 -11.43 -0.06
C TRP A 103 1.65 -12.46 0.10
N GLU A 104 1.46 -13.44 0.99
CA GLU A 104 2.48 -14.43 1.35
C GLU A 104 2.43 -15.70 0.49
N ALA A 105 1.44 -15.82 -0.40
CA ALA A 105 1.35 -16.93 -1.35
C ALA A 105 2.62 -17.07 -2.19
N GLN A 106 3.18 -18.28 -2.24
CA GLN A 106 4.46 -18.57 -2.92
C GLN A 106 4.29 -18.91 -4.40
N ASP A 107 3.08 -19.32 -4.80
CA ASP A 107 2.74 -19.62 -6.19
C ASP A 107 1.28 -19.26 -6.52
N ALA A 108 0.93 -19.36 -7.81
CA ALA A 108 -0.43 -19.06 -8.29
C ALA A 108 -1.49 -20.03 -7.77
N GLY A 109 -1.09 -21.24 -7.35
CA GLY A 109 -1.97 -22.24 -6.75
C GLY A 109 -2.38 -21.82 -5.34
N GLU A 110 -1.39 -21.57 -4.47
CA GLU A 110 -1.61 -21.05 -3.12
C GLU A 110 -2.39 -19.74 -3.13
N PHE A 111 -2.03 -18.83 -4.05
CA PHE A 111 -2.76 -17.58 -4.24
C PHE A 111 -4.21 -17.84 -4.65
N GLY A 112 -4.44 -18.78 -5.57
CA GLY A 112 -5.79 -19.13 -6.01
C GLY A 112 -6.66 -19.73 -4.90
N GLU A 113 -6.10 -20.60 -4.06
CA GLU A 113 -6.78 -21.13 -2.88
C GLU A 113 -7.13 -20.01 -1.89
N ALA A 114 -6.14 -19.16 -1.57
CA ALA A 114 -6.35 -18.02 -0.68
C ALA A 114 -7.40 -17.03 -1.24
N TRP A 115 -7.39 -16.79 -2.55
CA TRP A 115 -8.34 -15.90 -3.22
C TRP A 115 -9.78 -16.37 -3.09
N MET A 116 -10.02 -17.69 -3.09
CA MET A 116 -11.37 -18.25 -3.00
C MET A 116 -11.84 -18.40 -1.55
N GLU A 117 -10.92 -18.72 -0.62
CA GLU A 117 -11.27 -19.19 0.72
C GLU A 117 -11.04 -18.16 1.83
N LYS A 118 -10.19 -17.16 1.59
CA LYS A 118 -9.78 -16.19 2.61
C LYS A 118 -10.40 -14.84 2.34
N ASP A 119 -10.56 -14.07 3.40
CA ASP A 119 -10.95 -12.67 3.28
C ASP A 119 -9.77 -11.87 2.72
N HIS A 120 -10.09 -10.97 1.80
CA HIS A 120 -9.13 -10.13 1.08
C HIS A 120 -8.77 -8.86 1.87
N PHE A 121 -9.67 -8.45 2.79
CA PHE A 121 -9.52 -7.24 3.61
C PHE A 121 -9.07 -6.02 2.79
N VAL A 122 -9.87 -5.65 1.78
CA VAL A 122 -9.62 -4.45 0.98
C VAL A 122 -9.89 -3.21 1.84
N VAL A 123 -8.86 -2.42 2.11
CA VAL A 123 -8.97 -1.14 2.81
C VAL A 123 -8.99 -0.03 1.77
N GLY A 124 -9.96 0.89 1.88
CA GLY A 124 -10.03 2.09 1.05
C GLY A 124 -10.04 3.34 1.90
N GLN A 125 -9.36 4.40 1.43
CA GLN A 125 -9.29 5.72 2.09
C GLN A 125 -8.93 5.61 3.58
N LEU A 126 -7.95 4.76 3.91
CA LEU A 126 -7.52 4.45 5.28
C LEU A 126 -8.64 4.02 6.24
N ASN A 127 -9.78 3.52 5.74
CA ASN A 127 -10.85 3.02 6.59
C ASN A 127 -10.57 1.59 7.06
N PHE A 128 -9.98 1.46 8.24
CA PHE A 128 -9.67 0.19 8.87
C PHE A 128 -10.81 -0.40 9.69
N GLY A 129 -12.01 0.20 9.73
CA GLY A 129 -13.08 -0.18 10.67
C GLY A 129 -13.46 -1.66 10.60
N ARG A 130 -13.58 -2.21 9.38
CA ARG A 130 -13.85 -3.64 9.16
C ARG A 130 -12.69 -4.52 9.64
N VAL A 131 -11.46 -4.15 9.29
CA VAL A 131 -10.24 -4.88 9.66
C VAL A 131 -10.09 -4.94 11.18
N LEU A 132 -10.29 -3.83 11.87
CA LEU A 132 -10.19 -3.76 13.33
C LEU A 132 -11.27 -4.59 14.06
N THR A 133 -12.40 -4.84 13.40
CA THR A 133 -13.53 -5.58 13.99
C THR A 133 -13.47 -7.07 13.66
N GLU A 134 -13.07 -7.41 12.44
CA GLU A 134 -13.24 -8.77 11.88
C GLU A 134 -11.92 -9.52 11.72
N ALA A 135 -10.80 -8.82 11.46
CA ALA A 135 -9.54 -9.48 11.16
C ALA A 135 -8.84 -9.99 12.41
N ARG A 136 -8.24 -11.18 12.29
CA ARG A 136 -7.32 -11.74 13.28
C ARG A 136 -5.91 -11.23 12.99
N ALA A 137 -5.03 -11.31 14.00
CA ALA A 137 -3.64 -10.89 13.87
C ALA A 137 -2.89 -11.59 12.72
N GLY A 138 -3.23 -12.85 12.42
CA GLY A 138 -2.65 -13.61 11.31
C GLY A 138 -3.25 -13.32 9.94
N ASP A 139 -4.39 -12.62 9.88
CA ASP A 139 -5.05 -12.31 8.60
C ASP A 139 -4.44 -11.07 7.93
N VAL A 140 -3.77 -10.21 8.70
CA VAL A 140 -3.19 -8.94 8.24
C VAL A 140 -1.69 -9.11 8.06
N ASP A 141 -1.17 -8.75 6.89
CA ASP A 141 0.26 -8.87 6.60
C ASP A 141 1.16 -7.87 7.36
N VAL A 142 2.47 -8.01 7.20
CA VAL A 142 3.47 -7.13 7.84
C VAL A 142 3.25 -5.65 7.51
N PHE A 143 2.94 -5.33 6.25
CA PHE A 143 2.77 -3.96 5.80
C PHE A 143 1.52 -3.32 6.43
N GLY A 144 0.42 -4.07 6.49
CA GLY A 144 -0.79 -3.69 7.18
C GLY A 144 -0.58 -3.43 8.66
N ARG A 145 0.15 -4.33 9.33
CA ARG A 145 0.47 -4.16 10.76
C ARG A 145 1.33 -2.91 11.01
N MET A 146 2.27 -2.60 10.11
CA MET A 146 3.06 -1.36 10.18
C MET A 146 2.18 -0.11 10.03
N LEU A 147 1.25 -0.11 9.06
CA LEU A 147 0.34 1.02 8.86
C LEU A 147 -0.62 1.22 10.03
N LEU A 148 -1.20 0.12 10.55
CA LEU A 148 -2.07 0.17 11.72
C LEU A 148 -1.34 0.77 12.92
N GLY A 149 -0.10 0.35 13.19
CA GLY A 149 0.71 0.89 14.29
C GLY A 149 1.23 2.32 14.07
N ALA A 150 1.22 2.84 12.84
CA ALA A 150 1.60 4.22 12.55
C ALA A 150 0.42 5.19 12.70
N ILE A 151 -0.82 4.70 12.57
CA ILE A 151 -2.05 5.51 12.57
C ILE A 151 -2.78 5.45 13.93
N LEU A 152 -2.65 4.34 14.67
CA LEU A 152 -3.22 4.12 16.01
C LEU A 152 -2.22 4.48 17.11
#